data_AF-A0A4R6IEY5-F1
#
_entry.id   AF-A0A4R6IEY5-F1
#
_cell.length_a   1.000
_cell.length_b   1.000
_cell.length_c   1.000
_cell.angle_alpha   90.00
_cell.angle_beta   90.00
_cell.angle_gamma   90.00
#
_symmetry.space_group_name_H-M   'P 1'
#
loop_
_entity.id
_entity.type
_entity.pdbx_description
1 polymer ?
#
loop_
_entity_poly.entity_id
_entity_poly.type
_entity_poly.pdbx_seq_one_letter_code
_entity_poly.pdbx_strand_id
1 'polypeptide(L)'
;MLVSVLFTSVLLGACSNANEKPQLPMVPINQRSADVRYSALQKIADQNINKWIGDNIEEVRFLKECTWKVDDEIFFNTRKDRAYLLLLIQDNDTSAALDYVYVLYAAQNMSKWTIYFAGLPTFVIPRDRMPQVGKVAMGKLAEFGRQEIRKGYFGSNGQIDDKFVNATFSEELKARHLEFLRKR
;
A
#
# COMPACT_ATOMS: atom_id res chain seq x y z
N MET A 1 67.04 -33.78 -11.18
CA MET A 1 65.98 -33.73 -12.22
C MET A 1 64.67 -33.46 -11.53
N LEU A 2 63.94 -32.46 -12.01
CA LEU A 2 62.61 -32.07 -11.54
C LEU A 2 61.62 -33.23 -11.62
N VAL A 3 60.76 -33.36 -10.61
CA VAL A 3 59.42 -33.93 -10.79
C VAL A 3 58.45 -32.99 -10.12
N SER A 4 57.88 -32.09 -10.93
CA SER A 4 56.66 -31.35 -10.60
C SER A 4 55.50 -32.32 -10.61
N VAL A 5 54.76 -32.42 -9.51
CA VAL A 5 53.40 -32.96 -9.51
C VAL A 5 52.48 -31.88 -8.99
N LEU A 6 51.74 -31.27 -9.93
CA LEU A 6 50.56 -30.46 -9.63
C LEU A 6 49.50 -31.38 -9.02
N PHE A 7 49.03 -31.04 -7.82
CA PHE A 7 47.71 -31.47 -7.37
C PHE A 7 46.78 -30.26 -7.38
N THR A 8 46.04 -30.16 -8.48
CA THR A 8 44.88 -29.28 -8.67
C THR A 8 43.82 -29.59 -7.61
N SER A 9 43.68 -28.71 -6.63
CA SER A 9 42.53 -28.70 -5.71
C SER A 9 41.36 -28.06 -6.45
N VAL A 10 40.42 -28.89 -6.91
CA VAL A 10 39.11 -28.42 -7.36
C VAL A 10 38.34 -27.97 -6.12
N LEU A 11 38.38 -26.68 -5.82
CA LEU A 11 37.44 -26.05 -4.91
C LEU A 11 36.08 -26.08 -5.61
N LEU A 12 35.26 -27.08 -5.28
CA LEU A 12 33.83 -27.03 -5.51
C LEU A 12 33.28 -25.88 -4.66
N GLY A 13 33.20 -24.71 -5.29
CA GLY A 13 32.40 -23.60 -4.79
C GLY A 13 30.96 -24.07 -4.71
N ALA A 14 30.52 -24.40 -3.50
CA ALA A 14 29.11 -24.41 -3.19
C ALA A 14 28.61 -22.96 -3.32
N CYS A 15 28.11 -22.62 -4.50
CA CYS A 15 27.28 -21.44 -4.70
C CYS A 15 26.02 -21.63 -3.84
N SER A 16 26.06 -21.12 -2.61
CA SER A 16 24.86 -20.85 -1.84
C SER A 16 24.04 -19.84 -2.62
N ASN A 17 22.92 -20.30 -3.19
CA ASN A 17 21.90 -19.43 -3.76
C ASN A 17 21.28 -18.59 -2.64
N ALA A 18 21.95 -17.52 -2.25
CA ALA A 18 21.43 -16.46 -1.42
C ALA A 18 20.53 -15.57 -2.28
N ASN A 19 19.29 -15.98 -2.51
CA ASN A 19 18.28 -15.08 -3.07
C ASN A 19 16.82 -15.45 -2.72
N GLU A 20 16.60 -16.11 -1.58
CA GLU A 20 15.26 -16.07 -0.97
C GLU A 20 15.14 -14.80 -0.15
N LYS A 21 14.52 -13.77 -0.74
CA LYS A 21 14.04 -12.61 0.03
C LYS A 21 13.14 -13.16 1.16
N PRO A 22 13.32 -12.73 2.42
CA PRO A 22 12.43 -13.12 3.50
C PRO A 22 10.99 -12.84 3.08
N GLN A 23 10.15 -13.88 3.04
CA GLN A 23 8.73 -13.69 2.79
C GLN A 23 8.16 -12.94 3.99
N LEU A 24 7.79 -11.67 3.78
CA LEU A 24 7.17 -10.86 4.83
C LEU A 24 5.87 -11.54 5.27
N PRO A 25 5.60 -11.61 6.59
CA PRO A 25 4.47 -12.36 7.11
C PRO A 25 3.16 -11.87 6.48
N MET A 26 2.49 -12.75 5.74
CA MET A 26 1.09 -12.55 5.36
C MET A 26 0.22 -12.91 6.55
N VAL A 27 -0.43 -11.91 7.16
CA VAL A 27 -1.50 -12.23 8.12
C VAL A 27 -2.64 -12.89 7.33
N PRO A 28 -3.10 -14.10 7.71
CA PRO A 28 -4.12 -14.81 6.94
C PRO A 28 -5.45 -14.03 6.86
N ILE A 29 -6.07 -13.99 5.68
CA ILE A 29 -7.30 -13.23 5.37
C ILE A 29 -8.46 -13.56 6.33
N ASN A 30 -8.55 -14.82 6.74
CA ASN A 30 -9.54 -15.40 7.65
C ASN A 30 -9.42 -14.92 9.11
N GLN A 31 -8.24 -14.48 9.57
CA GLN A 31 -8.11 -13.83 10.88
C GLN A 31 -8.48 -12.33 10.83
N ARG A 32 -8.44 -11.73 9.64
CA ARG A 32 -8.71 -10.29 9.41
C ARG A 32 -10.20 -10.00 9.30
N SER A 33 -10.96 -10.87 8.64
CA SER A 33 -12.42 -10.72 8.45
C SER A 33 -13.24 -10.78 9.74
N ALA A 34 -12.66 -11.26 10.85
CA ALA A 34 -13.32 -11.34 12.16
C ALA A 34 -13.22 -10.04 12.98
N ASP A 35 -12.27 -9.14 12.67
CA ASP A 35 -12.13 -7.88 13.41
C ASP A 35 -13.01 -6.79 12.77
N VAL A 36 -14.12 -6.48 13.43
CA VAL A 36 -15.10 -5.46 13.02
C VAL A 36 -14.49 -4.08 12.73
N ARG A 37 -13.29 -3.79 13.24
CA ARG A 37 -12.60 -2.52 12.97
C ARG A 37 -12.13 -2.40 11.53
N TYR A 38 -11.81 -3.51 10.86
CA TYR A 38 -11.39 -3.48 9.46
C TYR A 38 -12.55 -3.02 8.57
N SER A 39 -13.68 -3.74 8.62
CA SER A 39 -14.86 -3.41 7.82
C SER A 39 -15.44 -2.05 8.18
N ALA A 40 -15.41 -1.65 9.45
CA ALA A 40 -15.81 -0.31 9.87
C ALA A 40 -14.93 0.79 9.24
N LEU A 41 -13.61 0.62 9.26
CA LEU A 41 -12.70 1.64 8.73
C LEU A 41 -12.78 1.74 7.20
N GLN A 42 -12.91 0.61 6.50
CA GLN A 42 -13.17 0.60 5.06
C GLN A 42 -14.44 1.36 4.71
N LYS A 43 -15.55 1.08 5.42
CA LYS A 43 -16.82 1.78 5.22
C LYS A 43 -16.68 3.28 5.44
N ILE A 44 -15.95 3.71 6.48
CA ILE A 44 -15.69 5.13 6.74
C ILE A 44 -14.88 5.76 5.61
N ALA A 45 -13.86 5.06 5.10
CA ALA A 45 -13.06 5.52 3.97
C ALA A 45 -13.90 5.66 2.69
N ASP A 46 -14.69 4.64 2.35
CA ASP A 46 -15.60 4.68 1.20
C ASP A 46 -16.61 5.82 1.31
N GLN A 47 -17.19 6.04 2.49
CA GLN A 47 -18.12 7.14 2.75
C GLN A 47 -17.45 8.51 2.57
N ASN A 48 -16.24 8.69 3.10
CA ASN A 48 -15.50 9.94 2.96
C ASN A 48 -15.11 10.22 1.50
N ILE A 49 -14.61 9.22 0.78
CA ILE A 49 -14.24 9.35 -0.63
C ILE A 49 -15.47 9.70 -1.48
N ASN A 50 -16.58 8.97 -1.33
CA ASN A 50 -17.83 9.27 -2.02
C ASN A 50 -18.33 10.67 -1.70
N LYS A 51 -18.24 11.09 -0.43
CA LYS A 51 -18.58 12.45 -0.03
C LYS A 51 -17.70 13.49 -0.74
N TRP A 52 -16.38 13.31 -0.76
CA TRP A 52 -15.47 14.25 -1.41
C TRP A 52 -15.69 14.33 -2.93
N ILE A 53 -16.00 13.21 -3.57
CA ILE A 53 -16.41 13.15 -4.98
C ILE A 53 -17.72 13.94 -5.20
N GLY A 54 -18.70 13.75 -4.34
CA GLY A 54 -20.00 14.44 -4.38
C GLY A 54 -19.89 15.95 -4.12
N ASP A 55 -19.02 16.34 -3.19
CA ASP A 55 -18.67 17.73 -2.88
C ASP A 55 -17.78 18.38 -3.98
N ASN A 56 -17.45 17.63 -5.04
CA ASN A 56 -16.65 18.03 -6.19
C ASN A 56 -15.25 18.53 -5.83
N ILE A 57 -14.61 17.94 -4.81
CA ILE A 57 -13.24 18.29 -4.45
C ILE A 57 -12.29 17.99 -5.62
N GLU A 58 -11.49 18.99 -6.00
CA GLU A 58 -10.71 18.99 -7.25
C GLU A 58 -9.81 17.75 -7.37
N GLU A 59 -9.11 17.40 -6.29
CA GLU A 59 -8.11 16.33 -6.29
C GLU A 59 -8.72 14.92 -6.33
N VAL A 60 -10.03 14.75 -6.13
CA VAL A 60 -10.69 13.43 -6.18
C VAL A 60 -11.81 13.35 -7.20
N ARG A 61 -12.21 14.45 -7.85
CA ARG A 61 -13.32 14.43 -8.83
C ARG A 61 -13.07 13.49 -10.01
N PHE A 62 -11.80 13.24 -10.36
CA PHE A 62 -11.42 12.32 -11.44
C PHE A 62 -11.87 10.88 -11.16
N LEU A 63 -12.10 10.51 -9.89
CA LEU A 63 -12.60 9.20 -9.50
C LEU A 63 -14.00 8.90 -10.07
N LYS A 64 -14.75 9.90 -10.52
CA LYS A 64 -16.03 9.73 -11.24
C LYS A 64 -15.85 8.93 -12.53
N GLU A 65 -14.69 9.08 -13.17
CA GLU A 65 -14.33 8.42 -14.42
C GLU A 65 -13.49 7.16 -14.20
N CYS A 66 -13.34 6.71 -12.95
CA CYS A 66 -12.52 5.55 -12.60
C CYS A 66 -13.37 4.45 -11.96
N THR A 67 -12.94 3.20 -12.12
CA THR A 67 -13.32 2.14 -11.18
C THR A 67 -12.37 2.21 -10.00
N TRP A 68 -12.88 2.32 -8.77
CA TRP A 68 -12.04 2.39 -7.59
C TRP A 68 -12.60 1.56 -6.43
N LYS A 69 -11.72 1.15 -5.52
CA LYS A 69 -12.11 0.58 -4.22
C LYS A 69 -11.04 0.82 -3.16
N VAL A 70 -11.44 0.86 -1.90
CA VAL A 70 -10.48 0.69 -0.79
C VAL A 70 -10.07 -0.77 -0.70
N ASP A 71 -8.78 -1.02 -0.54
CA ASP A 71 -8.24 -2.37 -0.43
C ASP A 71 -8.72 -3.10 0.83
N ASP A 72 -8.70 -4.43 0.75
CA ASP A 72 -9.12 -5.33 1.83
C ASP A 72 -8.10 -5.41 2.98
N GLU A 73 -6.85 -5.04 2.73
CA GLU A 73 -5.79 -5.02 3.73
C GLU A 73 -5.61 -3.62 4.32
N ILE A 74 -5.84 -3.52 5.63
CA ILE A 74 -5.55 -2.33 6.42
C ILE A 74 -4.30 -2.59 7.27
N PHE A 75 -3.39 -1.62 7.26
CA PHE A 75 -2.11 -1.70 7.96
C PHE A 75 -2.18 -0.90 9.26
N PHE A 76 -2.77 -1.49 10.30
CA PHE A 76 -2.90 -0.85 11.61
C PHE A 76 -1.57 -0.77 12.35
N ASN A 77 -1.39 0.23 13.20
CA ASN A 77 -0.45 0.11 14.31
C ASN A 77 -0.96 -0.93 15.35
N THR A 78 -0.12 -1.32 16.29
CA THR A 78 -0.44 -2.33 17.31
C THR A 78 -1.69 -1.96 18.12
N ARG A 79 -1.86 -0.66 18.44
CA ARG A 79 -3.03 -0.16 19.18
C ARG A 79 -4.31 -0.10 18.36
N LYS A 80 -4.22 -0.24 17.03
CA LYS A 80 -5.34 -0.12 16.09
C LYS A 80 -6.08 1.22 16.15
N ASP A 81 -5.36 2.29 16.46
CA ASP A 81 -5.88 3.67 16.43
C ASP A 81 -5.27 4.51 15.31
N ARG A 82 -4.30 3.94 14.56
CA ARG A 82 -3.71 4.49 13.35
C ARG A 82 -3.61 3.41 12.29
N ALA A 83 -3.74 3.78 11.01
CA ALA A 83 -3.57 2.82 9.93
C ALA A 83 -3.22 3.46 8.59
N TYR A 84 -2.58 2.69 7.71
CA TYR A 84 -2.63 2.95 6.27
C TYR A 84 -3.75 2.15 5.60
N LEU A 85 -4.32 2.76 4.57
CA LEU A 85 -5.21 2.10 3.62
C LEU A 85 -4.68 2.34 2.21
N LEU A 86 -5.13 1.52 1.28
CA LEU A 86 -4.84 1.69 -0.14
C LEU A 86 -6.15 1.96 -0.88
N LEU A 87 -6.17 3.02 -1.67
CA LEU A 87 -7.22 3.30 -2.64
C LEU A 87 -6.73 2.83 -4.00
N LEU A 88 -7.34 1.77 -4.50
CA LEU A 88 -7.03 1.17 -5.80
C LEU A 88 -7.86 1.86 -6.87
N ILE A 89 -7.23 2.31 -7.94
CA ILE A 89 -7.89 3.11 -8.98
C ILE A 89 -7.51 2.56 -10.34
N GLN A 90 -8.52 2.20 -11.12
CA GLN A 90 -8.41 1.83 -12.51
C GLN A 90 -9.08 2.90 -13.37
N ASP A 91 -8.33 3.50 -14.29
CA ASP A 91 -8.90 4.43 -15.26
C ASP A 91 -9.88 3.69 -16.19
N ASN A 92 -11.09 4.24 -16.39
CA ASN A 92 -12.06 3.57 -17.25
C ASN A 92 -11.74 3.67 -18.73
N ASP A 93 -10.94 4.65 -19.15
CA ASP A 93 -10.43 4.76 -20.51
C ASP A 93 -9.51 3.58 -20.81
N THR A 94 -9.88 2.78 -21.81
CA THR A 94 -9.09 1.63 -22.27
C THR A 94 -7.76 2.03 -22.90
N SER A 95 -7.63 3.28 -23.35
CA SER A 95 -6.41 3.85 -23.92
C SER A 95 -5.50 4.53 -22.89
N ALA A 96 -5.97 4.71 -21.65
CA ALA A 96 -5.14 5.25 -20.58
C ALA A 96 -3.90 4.37 -20.39
N ALA A 97 -2.74 5.00 -20.19
CA ALA A 97 -1.46 4.31 -20.04
C ALA A 97 -1.22 3.80 -18.61
N LEU A 98 -1.96 4.34 -17.63
CA LEU A 98 -1.63 4.25 -16.21
C LEU A 98 -2.86 3.86 -15.38
N ASP A 99 -2.63 3.08 -14.34
CA ASP A 99 -3.53 2.88 -13.21
C ASP A 99 -2.81 3.27 -11.91
N TYR A 100 -3.54 3.42 -10.79
CA TYR A 100 -2.99 4.05 -9.60
C TYR A 100 -3.32 3.31 -8.31
N VAL A 101 -2.43 3.46 -7.33
CA VAL A 101 -2.70 3.13 -5.93
C VAL A 101 -2.35 4.33 -5.07
N TYR A 102 -3.35 4.92 -4.43
CA TYR A 102 -3.16 6.03 -3.50
C TYR A 102 -3.04 5.47 -2.09
N VAL A 103 -2.02 5.92 -1.34
CA VAL A 103 -1.92 5.61 0.08
C VAL A 103 -2.79 6.61 0.84
N LEU A 104 -3.70 6.10 1.65
CA LEU A 104 -4.46 6.89 2.61
C LEU A 104 -3.93 6.63 4.01
N TYR A 105 -4.13 7.59 4.91
CA TYR A 105 -3.87 7.40 6.33
C TYR A 105 -5.15 7.58 7.13
N ALA A 106 -5.29 6.82 8.20
CA ALA A 106 -6.39 6.93 9.13
C ALA A 106 -5.88 7.16 10.54
N ALA A 107 -6.51 8.09 11.25
CA ALA A 107 -6.26 8.30 12.66
C ALA A 107 -7.56 8.40 13.45
N GLN A 108 -7.60 7.71 14.59
CA GLN A 108 -8.70 7.80 15.54
C GLN A 108 -8.38 8.85 16.62
N ASN A 109 -9.29 9.81 16.79
CA ASN A 109 -9.24 10.76 17.90
C ASN A 109 -10.62 10.82 18.58
N MET A 110 -10.67 10.64 19.90
CA MET A 110 -11.92 10.59 20.68
C MET A 110 -12.98 9.68 20.02
N SER A 111 -12.58 8.46 19.67
CA SER A 111 -13.41 7.45 18.99
C SER A 111 -13.89 7.78 17.57
N LYS A 112 -13.51 8.93 17.00
CA LYS A 112 -13.83 9.31 15.62
C LYS A 112 -12.63 9.07 14.71
N TRP A 113 -12.86 8.38 13.59
CA TRP A 113 -11.86 8.19 12.55
C TRP A 113 -11.84 9.38 11.60
N THR A 114 -10.64 9.84 11.27
CA THR A 114 -10.39 10.79 10.18
C THR A 114 -9.54 10.10 9.13
N ILE A 115 -9.95 10.23 7.86
CA ILE A 115 -9.23 9.69 6.71
C ILE A 115 -8.50 10.83 6.02
N TYR A 116 -7.20 10.69 5.88
CA TYR A 116 -6.30 11.65 5.28
C TYR A 116 -5.94 11.15 3.87
N PHE A 117 -6.30 11.94 2.87
CA PHE A 117 -6.05 11.64 1.45
C PHE A 117 -4.78 12.30 0.92
N ALA A 118 -4.57 13.58 1.23
CA ALA A 118 -3.47 14.37 0.69
C ALA A 118 -2.18 14.23 1.51
N GLY A 119 -1.04 14.34 0.83
CA GLY A 119 0.28 14.36 1.45
C GLY A 119 0.97 13.00 1.60
N LEU A 120 0.39 11.94 1.03
CA LEU A 120 0.94 10.59 1.02
C LEU A 120 1.32 10.16 -0.40
N PRO A 121 2.18 9.14 -0.55
CA PRO A 121 2.59 8.66 -1.85
C PRO A 121 1.43 8.12 -2.69
N THR A 122 1.54 8.35 -4.00
CA THR A 122 0.75 7.69 -5.03
C THR A 122 1.67 6.79 -5.84
N PHE A 123 1.30 5.53 -5.99
CA PHE A 123 1.99 4.59 -6.87
C PHE A 123 1.32 4.62 -8.25
N VAL A 124 2.14 4.83 -9.28
CA VAL A 124 1.72 4.89 -10.68
C VAL A 124 2.12 3.60 -11.36
N ILE A 125 1.15 2.91 -11.94
CA ILE A 125 1.30 1.57 -12.48
C ILE A 125 1.10 1.60 -13.99
N PRO A 126 2.17 1.48 -14.80
CA PRO A 126 2.07 1.44 -16.25
C PRO A 126 1.40 0.16 -16.74
N ARG A 127 0.39 0.28 -17.61
CA ARG A 127 -0.33 -0.85 -18.20
C ARG A 127 0.50 -1.61 -19.23
N ASP A 128 1.39 -0.92 -19.94
CA ASP A 128 2.31 -1.50 -20.94
C ASP A 128 3.32 -2.51 -20.34
N ARG A 129 3.52 -2.48 -19.02
CA ARG A 129 4.36 -3.42 -18.27
C ARG A 129 3.60 -4.62 -17.74
N MET A 130 2.30 -4.72 -18.01
CA MET A 130 1.49 -5.84 -17.57
C MET A 130 1.36 -6.91 -18.66
N PRO A 131 1.31 -8.20 -18.27
CA PRO A 131 1.09 -9.28 -19.22
C PRO A 131 -0.32 -9.25 -19.84
N GLN A 132 -1.29 -8.62 -19.16
CA GLN A 132 -2.61 -8.38 -19.72
C GLN A 132 -2.65 -7.09 -20.56
N VAL A 133 -3.47 -7.11 -21.62
CA VAL A 133 -3.79 -5.90 -22.39
C VAL A 133 -4.90 -5.13 -21.66
N GLY A 134 -4.71 -3.82 -21.48
CA GLY A 134 -5.71 -2.94 -20.86
C GLY A 134 -5.51 -2.76 -19.35
N LYS A 135 -6.62 -2.58 -18.61
CA LYS A 135 -6.61 -2.20 -17.19
C LYS A 135 -5.85 -3.21 -16.32
N VAL A 136 -5.00 -2.72 -15.42
CA VAL A 136 -4.30 -3.57 -14.44
C VAL A 136 -5.31 -4.09 -13.44
N ALA A 137 -5.44 -5.41 -13.30
CA ALA A 137 -6.46 -6.01 -12.43
C ALA A 137 -6.35 -5.49 -10.99
N MET A 138 -7.49 -5.23 -10.34
CA MET A 138 -7.54 -4.70 -8.95
C MET A 138 -6.68 -5.51 -7.97
N GLY A 139 -6.70 -6.84 -8.07
CA GLY A 139 -5.87 -7.71 -7.22
C GLY A 139 -4.36 -7.46 -7.39
N LYS A 140 -3.93 -7.09 -8.61
CA LYS A 140 -2.53 -6.77 -8.89
C LYS A 140 -2.17 -5.37 -8.39
N LEU A 141 -3.07 -4.39 -8.52
CA LEU A 141 -2.90 -3.07 -7.89
C LEU A 141 -2.75 -3.21 -6.37
N ALA A 142 -3.63 -4.01 -5.75
CA ALA A 142 -3.54 -4.32 -4.32
C ALA A 142 -2.20 -4.95 -3.95
N GLU A 143 -1.74 -5.95 -4.72
CA GLU A 143 -0.45 -6.60 -4.49
C GLU A 143 0.70 -5.59 -4.50
N PHE A 144 0.78 -4.71 -5.50
CA PHE A 144 1.83 -3.70 -5.59
C PHE A 144 1.78 -2.73 -4.39
N GLY A 145 0.61 -2.15 -4.11
CA GLY A 145 0.48 -1.21 -2.99
C GLY A 145 0.82 -1.86 -1.64
N ARG A 146 0.37 -3.10 -1.41
CA ARG A 146 0.68 -3.85 -0.18
C ARG A 146 2.17 -4.13 -0.06
N GLN A 147 2.83 -4.52 -1.15
CA GLN A 147 4.29 -4.74 -1.15
C GLN A 147 5.04 -3.48 -0.76
N GLU A 148 4.66 -2.31 -1.29
CA GLU A 148 5.29 -1.04 -0.95
C GLU A 148 5.12 -0.67 0.52
N ILE A 149 3.91 -0.77 1.08
CA ILE A 149 3.69 -0.50 2.52
C ILE A 149 4.46 -1.48 3.39
N ARG A 150 4.49 -2.77 3.02
CA ARG A 150 5.16 -3.82 3.79
C ARG A 150 6.67 -3.62 3.91
N LYS A 151 7.32 -2.87 3.03
CA LYS A 151 8.75 -2.55 3.12
C LYS A 151 9.13 -1.84 4.43
N GLY A 152 8.20 -1.08 5.02
CA GLY A 152 8.40 -0.41 6.32
C GLY A 152 7.48 -0.89 7.43
N TYR A 153 6.39 -1.61 7.11
CA TYR A 153 5.37 -1.96 8.08
C TYR A 153 5.80 -3.01 9.13
N PHE A 154 6.69 -3.95 8.75
CA PHE A 154 7.22 -4.94 9.68
C PHE A 154 8.66 -4.60 10.05
N GLY A 155 8.95 -4.61 11.36
CA GLY A 155 10.32 -4.50 11.87
C GLY A 155 11.14 -5.75 11.59
N SER A 156 12.45 -5.71 11.90
CA SER A 156 13.37 -6.84 11.71
C SER A 156 12.98 -8.10 12.49
N ASN A 157 12.17 -7.96 13.54
CA ASN A 157 11.62 -9.05 14.35
C ASN A 157 10.27 -9.59 13.82
N GLY A 158 9.80 -9.12 12.67
CA GLY A 158 8.51 -9.52 12.08
C GLY A 158 7.28 -8.96 12.78
N GLN A 159 7.43 -8.12 13.81
CA GLN A 159 6.34 -7.42 14.46
C GLN A 159 6.00 -6.13 13.70
N ILE A 160 4.82 -5.57 13.96
CA ILE A 160 4.42 -4.27 13.41
C ILE A 160 5.42 -3.20 13.89
N ASP A 161 5.97 -2.44 12.95
CA ASP A 161 6.75 -1.24 13.25
C ASP A 161 5.79 -0.08 13.52
N ASP A 162 5.42 0.08 14.79
CA ASP A 162 4.57 1.19 15.23
C ASP A 162 5.20 2.56 14.94
N LYS A 163 6.54 2.68 14.92
CA LYS A 163 7.20 3.94 14.59
C LYS A 163 6.95 4.30 13.14
N PHE A 164 7.03 3.34 12.22
CA PHE A 164 6.70 3.55 10.81
C PHE A 164 5.27 4.08 10.64
N VAL A 165 4.27 3.40 11.22
CA VAL A 165 2.86 3.81 11.10
C VAL A 165 2.62 5.16 11.78
N ASN A 166 3.07 5.33 13.02
CA ASN A 166 2.74 6.51 13.82
C ASN A 166 3.44 7.79 13.33
N ALA A 167 4.65 7.68 12.76
CA ALA A 167 5.42 8.84 12.30
C ALA A 167 4.72 9.64 11.19
N THR A 168 3.80 9.00 10.45
CA THR A 168 3.02 9.67 9.41
C THR A 168 2.00 10.66 9.98
N PHE A 169 1.52 10.46 11.21
CA PHE A 169 0.57 11.36 11.82
C PHE A 169 1.24 12.64 12.32
N SER A 170 1.34 13.64 11.45
CA SER A 170 1.99 14.93 11.73
C SER A 170 1.02 16.10 11.58
N GLU A 171 1.42 17.27 12.10
CA GLU A 171 0.70 18.53 11.83
C GLU A 171 0.71 18.90 10.35
N GLU A 172 1.77 18.55 9.63
CA GLU A 172 1.85 18.75 8.19
C GLU A 172 0.80 17.93 7.43
N LEU A 173 0.63 16.64 7.78
CA LEU A 173 -0.41 15.80 7.17
C LEU A 173 -1.81 16.40 7.41
N LYS A 174 -2.07 16.88 8.63
CA LYS A 174 -3.34 17.55 8.96
C LYS A 174 -3.53 18.82 8.14
N ALA A 175 -2.50 19.66 8.03
CA ALA A 175 -2.56 20.91 7.28
C ALA A 175 -2.84 20.64 5.78
N ARG A 176 -2.11 19.71 5.17
CA ARG A 176 -2.33 19.29 3.77
C ARG A 176 -3.75 18.75 3.55
N HIS A 177 -4.26 17.95 4.50
CA HIS A 177 -5.62 17.45 4.41
C HIS A 177 -6.68 18.57 4.53
N LEU A 178 -6.46 19.56 5.39
CA LEU A 178 -7.34 20.73 5.47
C LEU A 178 -7.32 21.57 4.18
N GLU A 179 -6.15 21.69 3.54
CA GLU A 179 -6.04 22.34 2.24
C GLU A 179 -6.80 21.57 1.16
N PHE A 180 -6.61 20.25 1.09
CA PHE A 180 -7.35 19.36 0.20
C PHE A 180 -8.87 19.56 0.32
N LEU A 181 -9.41 19.63 1.54
CA LEU A 181 -10.85 19.82 1.77
C LEU A 181 -11.40 21.18 1.28
N ARG A 182 -10.53 22.16 1.02
CA ARG A 182 -10.89 23.51 0.56
C ARG A 182 -10.86 23.67 -0.96
N LYS A 183 -10.23 22.76 -1.70
CA LYS A 183 -10.10 22.81 -3.16
C LYS A 183 -11.38 22.30 -3.83
N ARG A 184 -12.25 23.21 -4.25
CA ARG A 184 -13.53 22.93 -4.92
C ARG A 184 -13.56 23.49 -6.33
#